data_AF-A0A2A5GYA7-F1
#
_entry.id   AF-A0A2A5GYA7-F1
#
_cell.length_a   1.000
_cell.length_b   1.000
_cell.length_c   1.000
_cell.angle_alpha   90.00
_cell.angle_beta   90.00
_cell.angle_gamma   90.00
#
_symmetry.space_group_name_H-M   'P 1'
#
loop_
_entity.id
_entity.type
_entity.pdbx_description
1 polymer ?
#
loop_
_entity_poly.entity_id
_entity_poly.type
_entity_poly.pdbx_seq_one_letter_code
_entity_poly.pdbx_strand_id
1 'polypeptide(L)'
;MFAIKENGENIYLEKNNNYTSFGFGLNIGSGLHYKMNESLRFNFEAIWSPRFNMLEGNKKTYPNIFIIQTGLQFKINQIQEITCAIYPVFRAL
;
A
#
# COMPACT_ATOMS: atom_id res chain seq x y z
N MET A 1 -25.28 -20.94 -13.74
CA MET A 1 -25.88 -21.68 -12.62
C MET A 1 -25.58 -23.15 -12.89
N PHE A 2 -24.72 -23.76 -12.08
CA PHE A 2 -24.34 -25.17 -12.23
C PHE A 2 -25.09 -25.96 -11.14
N ALA A 3 -25.79 -27.00 -11.52
CA ALA A 3 -26.50 -27.89 -10.60
C ALA A 3 -25.89 -29.28 -10.72
N ILE A 4 -25.58 -29.89 -9.59
CA ILE A 4 -25.18 -31.29 -9.50
C ILE A 4 -26.38 -32.04 -8.93
N LYS A 5 -26.71 -33.19 -9.51
CA LYS A 5 -27.82 -34.03 -9.06
C LYS A 5 -27.25 -35.22 -8.32
N GLU A 6 -27.48 -35.29 -7.01
CA GLU A 6 -27.07 -36.40 -6.16
C GLU A 6 -28.30 -36.86 -5.36
N ASN A 7 -28.58 -38.17 -5.37
CA ASN A 7 -29.75 -38.78 -4.69
C ASN A 7 -31.13 -38.16 -4.98
N GLY A 8 -31.32 -37.63 -6.19
CA GLY A 8 -32.63 -37.13 -6.64
C GLY A 8 -32.96 -35.70 -6.20
N GLU A 9 -32.12 -35.08 -5.35
CA GLU A 9 -32.25 -33.68 -4.99
C GLU A 9 -31.35 -32.79 -5.87
N ASN A 10 -31.88 -31.62 -6.24
CA ASN A 10 -31.12 -30.62 -6.99
C ASN A 10 -30.35 -29.74 -6.00
N ILE A 11 -29.04 -29.91 -5.90
CA ILE A 11 -28.20 -29.03 -5.10
C ILE A 11 -27.80 -27.84 -5.96
N TYR A 12 -28.36 -26.68 -5.65
CA TYR A 12 -27.96 -25.42 -6.27
C TYR A 12 -26.64 -24.97 -5.66
N LEU A 13 -25.55 -25.03 -6.43
CA LEU A 13 -24.30 -24.44 -6.02
C LEU A 13 -24.46 -22.92 -6.10
N GLU A 14 -24.68 -22.28 -4.94
CA GLU A 14 -24.57 -20.83 -4.84
C GLU A 14 -23.19 -20.40 -5.35
N LYS A 15 -23.18 -19.30 -6.10
CA LYS A 15 -21.95 -18.74 -6.66
C LYS A 15 -21.01 -18.38 -5.51
N ASN A 16 -20.00 -19.21 -5.26
CA ASN A 16 -18.97 -18.92 -4.27
C ASN A 16 -18.18 -17.69 -4.75
N ASN A 17 -18.51 -16.53 -4.20
CA ASN A 17 -17.87 -15.25 -4.49
C ASN A 17 -16.63 -15.01 -3.60
N ASN A 18 -16.00 -16.06 -3.05
CA ASN A 18 -14.71 -15.94 -2.38
C ASN A 18 -13.60 -15.68 -3.42
N TYR A 19 -13.57 -14.45 -3.94
CA TYR A 19 -12.46 -13.94 -4.70
C TYR A 19 -11.40 -13.43 -3.73
N THR A 20 -10.23 -14.06 -3.74
CA THR A 20 -9.05 -13.49 -3.10
C THR A 20 -8.59 -12.29 -3.94
N SER A 21 -8.85 -11.08 -3.48
CA SER A 21 -8.37 -9.87 -4.15
C SER A 21 -6.86 -9.71 -3.89
N PHE A 22 -6.04 -10.04 -4.89
CA PHE A 22 -4.61 -9.76 -4.86
C PHE A 22 -4.32 -8.43 -5.57
N GLY A 23 -3.60 -7.56 -4.87
CA GLY A 23 -3.16 -6.26 -5.37
C GLY A 23 -1.69 -6.08 -5.11
N PHE A 24 -0.97 -5.55 -6.09
CA PHE A 24 0.40 -5.10 -5.91
C PHE A 24 0.49 -3.59 -6.13
N GLY A 25 1.14 -2.91 -5.20
CA GLY A 25 1.49 -1.50 -5.34
C GLY A 25 2.98 -1.39 -5.56
N LEU A 26 3.41 -0.58 -6.53
CA LEU A 26 4.81 -0.21 -6.67
C LEU A 26 4.98 1.14 -5.95
N ASN A 27 5.91 1.24 -5.00
CA ASN A 27 6.26 2.51 -4.37
C ASN A 27 7.56 3.01 -4.99
N ILE A 28 7.49 4.12 -5.72
CA ILE A 28 8.66 4.80 -6.28
C ILE A 28 8.75 6.15 -5.60
N GLY A 29 9.86 6.43 -4.94
CA GLY A 29 10.05 7.72 -4.27
C GLY A 29 11.43 8.28 -4.46
N SER A 30 11.53 9.58 -4.23
CA SER A 30 12.80 10.29 -4.11
C SER A 30 12.77 11.10 -2.82
N GLY A 31 13.93 11.19 -2.17
CA GLY A 31 14.04 11.86 -0.89
C GLY A 31 15.32 12.64 -0.73
N LEU A 32 15.25 13.62 0.15
CA LEU A 32 16.37 14.43 0.60
C LEU A 32 16.52 14.22 2.10
N HIS A 33 17.77 14.13 2.54
CA HIS A 33 18.09 14.24 3.95
C HIS A 33 18.96 15.46 4.19
N TYR A 34 18.67 16.17 5.26
CA TYR A 34 19.46 17.30 5.72
C TYR A 34 20.01 16.99 7.11
N LYS A 35 21.34 16.88 7.21
CA LYS A 35 22.02 16.68 8.48
C LYS A 35 22.06 18.03 9.21
N MET A 36 21.24 18.18 10.25
CA MET A 36 21.20 19.41 11.05
C MET A 36 22.39 19.48 12.00
N ASN A 37 22.76 18.35 12.62
CA ASN A 37 23.97 18.19 13.42
C ASN A 37 24.41 16.71 13.46
N GLU A 38 25.38 16.35 14.31
CA GLU A 38 25.87 14.97 14.41
C GLU A 38 24.81 13.96 14.87
N SER A 39 23.84 14.41 15.66
CA SER A 39 22.80 13.58 16.27
C SER A 39 21.41 13.76 15.63
N LEU A 40 21.20 14.74 14.75
CA LEU A 40 19.88 15.09 14.24
C LEU A 40 19.89 15.23 12.72
N ARG A 41 18.95 14.55 12.07
CA ARG A 41 18.72 14.58 10.64
C ARG A 41 17.24 14.85 10.36
N PHE A 42 16.97 15.74 9.42
CA PHE A 42 15.66 15.90 8.82
C PHE A 42 15.58 15.10 7.53
N ASN A 43 14.46 14.41 7.31
CA ASN A 43 14.19 13.59 6.15
C ASN A 43 12.92 14.10 5.46
N PHE A 44 12.97 14.21 4.14
CA PHE A 44 11.83 14.53 3.28
C PHE A 44 11.79 13.54 2.12
N GLU A 45 10.69 12.84 1.91
CA GLU A 45 10.53 11.87 0.84
C GLU A 45 9.20 12.11 0.12
N ALA A 46 9.26 12.22 -1.20
CA ALA A 46 8.09 12.23 -2.07
C ALA A 46 7.96 10.84 -2.69
N ILE A 47 6.87 10.14 -2.42
CA ILE A 47 6.62 8.77 -2.86
C ILE A 47 5.37 8.75 -3.73
N TRP A 48 5.52 8.22 -4.94
CA TRP A 48 4.42 7.89 -5.83
C TRP A 48 4.15 6.39 -5.76
N SER A 49 2.89 6.04 -5.55
CA SER A 49 2.44 4.67 -5.37
C SER A 49 1.31 4.33 -6.34
N PRO A 50 1.64 3.94 -7.60
CA PRO A 50 0.66 3.34 -8.50
C PRO A 50 0.22 1.97 -7.95
N ARG A 51 -1.10 1.74 -7.96
CA ARG A 51 -1.71 0.48 -7.50
C ARG A 51 -2.26 -0.30 -8.68
N PHE A 52 -1.92 -1.59 -8.74
CA PHE A 52 -2.38 -2.52 -9.74
C PHE A 52 -3.08 -3.70 -9.06
N ASN A 53 -4.33 -3.98 -9.44
CA ASN A 53 -5.02 -5.19 -9.03
C ASN A 53 -5.18 -6.11 -10.24
N MET A 54 -4.92 -7.40 -10.03
CA MET A 54 -5.33 -8.44 -10.97
C MET A 54 -6.70 -8.96 -10.55
N LEU A 55 -7.73 -8.13 -10.70
CA LEU A 55 -9.10 -8.60 -10.59
C LEU A 55 -9.67 -8.74 -11.99
N GLU A 56 -9.83 -9.99 -12.45
CA GLU A 56 -10.64 -10.31 -13.61
C GLU A 56 -12.01 -9.62 -13.46
N GLY A 57 -12.25 -8.59 -14.27
CA GLY A 57 -13.57 -7.97 -14.42
C GLY A 57 -13.81 -6.65 -13.68
N ASN A 58 -12.90 -6.15 -12.83
CA ASN A 58 -13.09 -4.84 -12.19
C ASN A 58 -12.13 -3.79 -12.77
N LYS A 59 -12.56 -3.13 -13.85
CA LYS A 59 -11.90 -1.94 -14.46
C LYS A 59 -11.97 -0.69 -13.57
N LYS A 60 -11.96 -0.84 -12.25
CA LYS A 60 -11.84 0.31 -11.34
C LYS A 60 -10.36 0.63 -11.20
N THR A 61 -9.91 1.59 -12.01
CA THR A 61 -8.62 2.26 -11.82
C THR A 61 -8.61 2.82 -10.40
N TYR A 62 -7.77 2.28 -9.53
CA TYR A 62 -7.58 2.86 -8.20
C TYR A 62 -6.76 4.15 -8.34
N PRO A 63 -7.07 5.18 -7.55
CA PRO A 63 -6.37 6.45 -7.63
C PRO A 63 -4.88 6.26 -7.34
N ASN A 64 -4.05 6.91 -8.14
CA ASN A 64 -2.62 7.02 -7.84
C ASN A 64 -2.45 7.72 -6.49
N ILE A 65 -1.63 7.13 -5.62
CA ILE A 65 -1.36 7.72 -4.30
C ILE A 65 -0.05 8.48 -4.37
N PHE A 66 -0.08 9.72 -3.90
CA PHE A 66 1.10 10.53 -3.65
C PHE A 66 1.26 10.71 -2.14
N ILE A 67 2.40 10.33 -1.62
CA ILE A 67 2.73 10.43 -0.21
C ILE A 67 3.87 11.42 -0.10
N ILE A 68 3.72 12.41 0.76
CA ILE A 68 4.83 13.22 1.22
C ILE A 68 5.14 12.71 2.63
N GLN A 69 6.38 12.34 2.87
CA GLN A 69 6.85 11.86 4.17
C GLN A 69 7.90 12.84 4.67
N THR A 70 7.71 13.33 5.89
CA THR A 70 8.66 14.22 6.54
C THR A 70 8.98 13.64 7.91
N GLY A 71 10.23 13.69 8.34
CA GLY A 71 10.60 13.16 9.64
C GLY A 71 11.87 13.76 10.22
N LEU A 72 11.99 13.66 11.53
CA LEU A 72 13.20 13.93 12.26
C LEU A 72 13.75 12.61 12.80
N GLN A 73 15.03 12.38 12.58
CA GLN A 73 15.77 11.21 13.03
C GLN A 73 16.84 11.66 14.01
N PHE A 74 16.77 11.13 15.22
CA PHE A 74 17.68 11.40 16.30
C PHE A 74 18.57 10.18 16.57
N LYS A 75 19.88 10.37 16.44
CA LYS A 75 20.90 9.36 16.72
C LYS A 75 21.31 9.45 18.18
N ILE A 76 20.99 8.39 18.93
CA ILE A 76 21.31 8.30 20.36
C ILE A 76 22.76 7.86 20.55
N ASN A 77 23.22 6.89 19.76
CA ASN A 77 24.59 6.33 19.78
C ASN A 77 24.99 5.87 18.37
N GLN A 78 26.21 5.34 18.18
CA GLN A 78 26.67 4.85 16.86
C GLN A 78 25.75 3.80 16.21
N ILE A 79 24.91 3.12 17.00
CA ILE A 79 24.10 1.95 16.58
C ILE A 79 22.58 2.20 16.69
N GLN A 80 22.13 3.18 17.48
CA GLN A 80 20.71 3.37 17.79
C GLN A 80 20.19 4.72 17.33
N GLU A 81 19.05 4.69 16.65
CA GLU A 81 18.38 5.86 16.07
C GLU A 81 16.87 5.80 16.37
N ILE A 82 16.30 6.92 16.80
CA ILE A 82 14.85 7.12 16.92
C ILE A 82 14.39 7.96 15.74
N THR A 83 13.39 7.49 15.02
CA THR A 83 12.79 8.22 13.90
C THR A 83 11.35 8.58 14.24
N CYS A 84 11.05 9.88 14.20
CA CYS A 84 9.69 10.39 14.23
C CYS A 84 9.33 10.85 12.82
N ALA A 85 8.37 10.19 12.18
CA ALA A 85 7.96 10.48 10.81
C ALA A 85 6.46 10.75 10.73
N ILE A 86 6.09 11.75 9.94
CA ILE A 86 4.74 12.17 9.63
C ILE A 86 4.51 11.89 8.13
N TYR A 87 3.40 11.24 7.81
CA TYR A 87 3.09 10.77 6.46
C TYR A 87 1.73 11.32 5.99
N PRO A 88 1.63 12.58 5.55
CA PRO A 88 0.44 13.02 4.83
C PRO A 88 0.28 12.21 3.52
N VAL A 89 -0.87 11.53 3.40
CA VAL A 89 -1.24 10.74 2.22
C VAL A 89 -2.23 11.52 1.37
N PHE A 90 -1.84 11.84 0.14
CA PHE A 90 -2.68 12.49 -0.85
C PHE A 90 -3.16 11.46 -1.87
N ARG A 91 -4.46 11.44 -2.15
CA ARG A 91 -5.05 10.59 -3.19
C ARG A 91 -5.39 11.47 -4.39
N ALA A 92 -4.80 11.18 -5.54
CA ALA A 92 -5.18 11.86 -6.78
C ALA A 92 -6.54 11.31 -7.23
N LEU A 93 -7.58 12.17 -7.27
CA LEU A 93 -8.92 11.83 -7.74
C LEU A 93 -8.95 11.56 -9.25
#